data_AF-A0A958MLS1-F1
#
_entry.id   AF-A0A958MLS1-F1
#
_cell.length_a   1.000
_cell.length_b   1.000
_cell.length_c   1.000
_cell.angle_alpha   90.00
_cell.angle_beta   90.00
_cell.angle_gamma   90.00
#
_symmetry.space_group_name_H-M   'P 1'
#
loop_
_entity.id
_entity.type
_entity.pdbx_description
1 polymer ?
#
loop_
_entity_poly.entity_id
_entity_poly.type
_entity_poly.pdbx_seq_one_letter_code
_entity_poly.pdbx_strand_id
1 'polypeptide(L)' 'MFYGITHLILNSVGGTIRWVYGSIWRTIFKQPKYEYKEYLHGPKHSKDHWDQHQHFTNGIIGFIFLAVIIYMFV' A
#
# COMPACT_ATOMS: atom_id res chain seq x y z
N MET A 1 14.11 9.32 -8.87
CA MET A 1 12.83 10.02 -8.62
C MET A 1 12.86 10.51 -7.18
N PHE A 2 12.87 11.83 -6.95
CA PHE A 2 12.86 12.40 -5.60
C PHE A 2 11.47 12.17 -5.00
N TYR A 3 11.35 11.20 -4.10
CA TYR A 3 10.12 10.96 -3.36
C TYR A 3 10.06 11.95 -2.20
N GLY A 4 9.22 12.98 -2.32
CA GLY A 4 8.99 13.94 -1.23
C GLY A 4 8.38 13.26 0.00
N ILE A 5 8.47 13.92 1.16
CA ILE A 5 7.95 13.41 2.45
C ILE A 5 6.48 13.00 2.34
N THR A 6 5.66 13.78 1.62
CA THR A 6 4.25 13.45 1.35
C THR A 6 4.08 12.12 0.63
N HIS A 7 4.92 11.82 -0.36
CA HIS A 7 4.87 10.54 -1.07
C HIS A 7 5.21 9.37 -0.15
N LEU A 8 6.22 9.54 0.73
CA LEU A 8 6.60 8.53 1.71
C LEU A 8 5.45 8.24 2.69
N ILE A 9 4.78 9.28 3.17
CA ILE A 9 3.63 9.14 4.09
C ILE A 9 2.48 8.43 3.38
N LEU A 10 2.07 8.90 2.20
CA LEU A 10 0.96 8.30 1.45
C LEU A 10 1.25 6.84 1.07
N ASN A 11 2.47 6.54 0.62
CA ASN A 11 2.86 5.16 0.31
C ASN A 11 2.85 4.28 1.56
N SER A 12 3.32 4.78 2.70
CA SER A 12 3.34 4.02 3.95
C SER A 12 1.93 3.75 4.48
N VAL A 13 1.07 4.77 4.49
CA VAL A 13 -0.33 4.65 4.94
C VAL A 13 -1.11 3.72 4.01
N GLY A 14 -1.08 3.98 2.70
CA GLY A 14 -1.80 3.13 1.75
C GLY A 14 -1.24 1.71 1.66
N GLY A 15 0.08 1.54 1.75
CA GLY A 15 0.74 0.25 1.82
C GLY A 15 0.34 -0.53 3.08
N THR A 16 0.19 0.15 4.23
CA THR A 16 -0.31 -0.45 5.47
C THR A 16 -1.75 -0.92 5.33
N ILE A 17 -2.64 -0.07 4.82
CA ILE A 17 -4.04 -0.42 4.59
C ILE A 17 -4.16 -1.63 3.66
N ARG A 18 -3.41 -1.61 2.55
CA ARG A 18 -3.37 -2.69 1.58
C ARG A 18 -2.81 -3.98 2.17
N TRP A 19 -1.78 -3.89 3.02
CA TRP A 19 -1.21 -5.03 3.72
C TRP A 19 -2.20 -5.66 4.71
N VAL A 20 -2.91 -4.85 5.49
CA VAL A 20 -3.94 -5.34 6.43
C VAL A 20 -5.05 -6.05 5.66
N TYR A 21 -5.64 -5.37 4.67
CA TYR A 21 -6.69 -5.95 3.82
C TYR A 21 -6.22 -7.23 3.13
N GLY A 22 -5.05 -7.18 2.48
CA GLY A 22 -4.47 -8.32 1.77
C GLY A 22 -4.14 -9.49 2.68
N SER A 23 -3.68 -9.23 3.90
CA SER A 23 -3.39 -10.27 4.90
C SER A 23 -4.66 -10.94 5.41
N ILE A 24 -5.74 -10.18 5.64
CA ILE A 24 -7.06 -10.72 6.00
C ILE A 24 -7.59 -11.58 4.86
N TRP A 25 -7.64 -11.05 3.64
CA TRP A 25 -8.11 -11.78 2.45
C TRP A 25 -7.33 -13.08 2.25
N ARG A 26 -6.00 -13.02 2.27
CA ARG A 26 -5.15 -14.22 2.08
C ARG A 26 -5.34 -15.24 3.19
N THR A 27 -5.64 -14.80 4.42
CA THR A 27 -5.99 -15.71 5.53
C THR A 27 -7.31 -16.43 5.27
N ILE A 28 -8.36 -15.69 4.85
CA ILE A 28 -9.68 -16.25 4.54
C ILE A 28 -9.60 -17.26 3.40
N PHE A 29 -8.90 -16.93 2.33
CA PHE A 29 -8.78 -17.78 1.12
C PHE A 29 -7.62 -18.78 1.17
N LYS A 30 -6.96 -18.95 2.34
CA LYS A 30 -5.80 -19.84 2.53
C LYS A 30 -4.70 -19.65 1.47
N GLN A 31 -4.48 -18.40 1.05
CA GLN A 31 -3.44 -18.04 0.09
C GLN A 31 -2.12 -17.68 0.79
N PRO A 32 -0.97 -17.79 0.10
CA PRO A 32 0.32 -17.35 0.63
C PRO A 32 0.28 -15.86 1.04
N LYS A 33 0.76 -15.54 2.23
CA LYS A 33 0.87 -14.16 2.72
C LYS A 33 2.13 -13.51 2.16
N TYR A 34 2.04 -12.21 1.84
CA TYR A 34 3.20 -11.40 1.50
C TYR A 34 3.69 -10.65 2.74
N GLU A 35 5.00 -10.45 2.80
CA GLU A 35 5.65 -9.65 3.83
C GLU A 35 5.25 -8.17 3.67
N TYR A 36 5.19 -7.42 4.77
CA TYR A 36 4.83 -5.99 4.73
C TYR A 36 5.69 -5.18 3.75
N LYS A 37 7.00 -5.43 3.74
CA LYS A 37 7.94 -4.80 2.79
C LYS A 37 7.61 -5.08 1.32
N GLU A 38 6.93 -6.17 1.01
CA GLU A 38 6.50 -6.48 -0.37
C GLU A 38 5.32 -5.61 -0.81
N TYR A 39 4.54 -5.09 0.13
CA TYR A 39 3.50 -4.10 -0.16
C TYR A 39 4.08 -2.69 -0.30
N LEU A 40 5.23 -2.40 0.33
CA LEU A 40 5.89 -1.11 0.25
C LEU A 40 6.85 -0.98 -0.92
N HIS A 41 7.54 -2.07 -1.28
CA HIS A 41 8.66 -2.06 -2.22
C HIS A 41 8.48 -3.03 -3.39
N GLY A 42 7.34 -3.69 -3.50
CA GLY A 42 7.11 -4.71 -4.52
C GLY A 42 7.50 -6.13 -4.08
N PRO A 43 6.92 -7.16 -4.72
CA PRO A 43 7.16 -8.57 -4.39
C PRO A 43 8.59 -8.98 -4.72
N LYS A 44 9.25 -9.65 -3.78
CA LYS A 44 10.66 -10.05 -3.92
C LYS A 44 10.95 -11.03 -5.04
N HIS A 45 9.93 -11.77 -5.49
CA HIS A 45 10.05 -12.87 -6.45
C HIS A 45 9.43 -12.57 -7.82
N SER A 46 9.09 -11.31 -8.11
CA SER A 46 8.63 -10.92 -9.43
C SER A 46 9.81 -10.56 -10.33
N LYS A 47 10.01 -11.29 -11.44
CA LYS A 47 10.95 -10.90 -12.51
C LYS A 47 10.56 -9.58 -13.19
N ASP A 48 9.35 -9.12 -12.92
CA ASP A 48 8.70 -7.99 -13.53
C ASP A 48 8.59 -6.91 -12.44
N HIS A 49 9.43 -5.89 -12.50
CA HIS A 49 9.54 -4.84 -11.49
C HIS A 49 8.34 -3.88 -11.57
N TRP A 50 7.21 -4.26 -10.97
CA TRP A 50 5.98 -3.47 -10.89
C TRP A 50 5.97 -2.47 -9.71
N ASP A 51 7.13 -2.05 -9.22
CA ASP A 51 7.29 -1.25 -8.00
C ASP A 51 6.59 0.11 -8.11
N GLN A 52 6.69 0.77 -9.28
CA GLN A 52 6.04 2.07 -9.52
C GLN A 52 4.51 1.97 -9.47
N HIS A 53 3.93 0.89 -10.01
CA HIS A 53 2.48 0.69 -10.00
C HIS A 53 1.97 0.47 -8.56
N GLN A 54 2.75 -0.23 -7.73
CA GLN A 54 2.40 -0.41 -6.33
C GLN A 54 2.48 0.90 -5.54
N HIS A 55 3.54 1.68 -5.73
CA HIS A 55 3.65 3.00 -5.10
C HIS A 55 2.51 3.93 -5.48
N PHE A 56 2.09 3.92 -6.75
CA PHE A 56 0.94 4.70 -7.21
C PHE A 56 -0.37 4.22 -6.57
N THR A 57 -0.59 2.90 -6.52
CA THR A 57 -1.78 2.30 -5.89
C THR A 57 -1.83 2.62 -4.39
N ASN A 58 -0.72 2.46 -3.68
CA ASN A 58 -0.61 2.82 -2.28
C ASN A 58 -0.84 4.33 -2.08
N GLY A 59 -0.29 5.17 -2.95
CA GLY A 59 -0.52 6.61 -2.93
C GLY A 59 -2.02 6.96 -3.02
N ILE A 60 -2.75 6.33 -3.94
CA ILE A 60 -4.20 6.53 -4.10
C ILE A 60 -4.95 6.08 -2.84
N ILE A 61 -4.67 4.87 -2.34
CA ILE A 61 -5.34 4.35 -1.14
C ILE A 61 -5.07 5.25 0.07
N GLY A 62 -3.82 5.69 0.26
CA GLY A 62 -3.44 6.60 1.31
C GLY A 62 -4.13 7.96 1.19
N PHE A 63 -4.26 8.49 -0.03
CA PHE A 63 -4.93 9.76 -0.28
C PHE A 63 -6.44 9.67 0.02
N ILE A 64 -7.11 8.61 -0.46
CA ILE A 64 -8.54 8.38 -0.18
C ILE A 64 -8.77 8.25 1.33
N PHE A 65 -7.92 7.50 2.02
CA PHE A 65 -8.03 7.35 3.47
C PHE A 65 -7.89 8.68 4.22
N LEU A 66 -6.90 9.51 3.86
CA LEU A 66 -6.75 10.84 4.45
C LEU A 66 -7.94 11.75 4.12
N ALA A 67 -8.47 11.70 2.89
CA ALA A 67 -9.64 12.48 2.50
C ALA A 67 -10.88 12.10 3.33
N VAL A 68 -11.10 10.81 3.58
CA VAL A 68 -12.18 10.32 4.45
C VAL A 68 -11.98 10.80 5.89
N ILE A 69 -10.76 10.72 6.42
CA ILE A 69 -10.46 11.25 7.76
C ILE A 69 -10.79 12.73 7.84
N ILE A 70 -10.29 13.55 6.92
CA ILE A 70 -10.55 14.99 6.90
C ILE A 70 -12.06 15.27 6.85
N TYR A 71 -12.78 14.56 5.98
CA TYR A 71 -14.23 14.67 5.87
C TYR A 71 -14.97 14.34 7.18
N MET A 72 -14.47 13.41 8.00
CA MET A 72 -15.09 13.10 9.29
C MET A 72 -14.95 14.21 10.34
N PHE A 73 -14.02 15.15 10.15
CA PHE A 73 -13.75 16.26 11.08
C PHE A 73 -14.24 17.63 10.57
N VAL A 74 -14.81 17.69 9.37
CA VAL A 74 -15.37 18.90 8.73
C VAL A 74 -16.89 18.80 8.72
#